data_AF-A0A2A6C383-F1
#
_entry.id   AF-A0A2A6C383-F1
#
_cell.length_a   1.000
_cell.length_b   1.000
_cell.length_c   1.000
_cell.angle_alpha   90.00
_cell.angle_beta   90.00
_cell.angle_gamma   90.00
#
_symmetry.space_group_name_H-M   'P 1'
#
loop_
_entity.id
_entity.type
_entity.pdbx_description
1 polymer ?
#
loop_
_entity_poly.entity_id
_entity_poly.type
_entity_poly.pdbx_seq_one_letter_code
_entity_poly.pdbx_strand_id
1 'polypeptide(L)'
;MPDYSAVAYTLPPPPSLTGPLQPNDALTKVEYLLKDEIKGPESLVVDGDTIYTGVHDGRLLKIVGGKIVKEIRLGDTQRQFGGYEDEIHLGRPLGIRKMEGEKMIIADAYLGVFIADFENGSKQKVFDSKIPLDGEVAMFLNDIDLISNDEIVFTDSSLLYARKDSMRDILGARGTGRAIYHRISTGESKVLMRGLHFANGIQVMPDGVSFIVAEMTRARILRYYFDGSKKGKTETFIENLPGMPDNIRLSSGGRSVWVALAGVRCAGKSNGLERLAKSPKLRQVIRAILPNHFLREVLPSLAPKETIVVEIDLNGKIVSSLHDEKGEKMKDISQISDSGEYLYFGSFKAPYKARLKKDLI
;
A
#
# COMPACT_ATOMS: atom_id res chain seq x y z
N MET A 1 -28.10 -7.92 5.22
CA MET A 1 -27.03 -7.52 6.16
C MET A 1 -25.71 -8.03 5.59
N PRO A 2 -24.59 -7.30 5.73
CA PRO A 2 -23.29 -7.77 5.27
C PRO A 2 -22.88 -9.05 6.02
N ASP A 3 -22.34 -10.04 5.31
CA ASP A 3 -21.84 -11.28 5.93
C ASP A 3 -20.44 -11.05 6.51
N TYR A 4 -20.39 -10.98 7.83
CA TYR A 4 -19.15 -10.79 8.60
C TYR A 4 -18.53 -12.11 9.06
N SER A 5 -18.84 -13.27 8.47
CA SER A 5 -18.18 -14.53 8.86
C SER A 5 -16.78 -14.67 8.25
N ALA A 6 -15.82 -15.22 8.98
CA ALA A 6 -14.48 -15.52 8.47
C ALA A 6 -14.53 -16.72 7.52
N VAL A 7 -13.90 -16.60 6.35
CA VAL A 7 -13.84 -17.68 5.35
C VAL A 7 -12.52 -18.43 5.43
N ALA A 8 -12.57 -19.74 5.19
CA ALA A 8 -11.36 -20.55 5.10
C ALA A 8 -10.49 -20.10 3.92
N TYR A 9 -9.18 -20.13 4.10
CA TYR A 9 -8.25 -20.03 3.00
C TYR A 9 -6.94 -20.76 3.34
N THR A 10 -6.19 -21.12 2.31
CA THR A 10 -4.86 -21.69 2.44
C THR A 10 -4.02 -21.10 1.33
N LEU A 11 -2.86 -20.55 1.70
CA LEU A 11 -1.84 -20.15 0.75
C LEU A 11 -0.97 -21.38 0.44
N PRO A 12 -0.41 -21.49 -0.77
CA PRO A 12 0.64 -22.47 -1.05
C PRO A 12 1.81 -22.28 -0.07
N PRO A 13 2.65 -23.30 0.16
CA PRO A 13 3.87 -23.12 0.94
C PRO A 13 4.70 -21.93 0.42
N PRO A 14 5.25 -21.08 1.30
CA PRO A 14 6.06 -19.95 0.86
C PRO A 14 7.26 -20.41 0.01
N PRO A 15 7.68 -19.59 -0.96
CA PRO A 15 8.81 -19.91 -1.81
C PRO A 15 10.11 -20.03 -0.99
N SER A 16 11.01 -20.91 -1.43
CA SER A 16 12.35 -21.01 -0.85
C SER A 16 13.15 -19.73 -1.12
N LEU A 17 13.85 -19.23 -0.10
CA LEU A 17 14.70 -18.05 -0.19
C LEU A 17 16.03 -18.40 -0.87
N THR A 18 15.99 -18.59 -2.18
CA THR A 18 17.14 -18.98 -3.02
C THR A 18 17.13 -18.20 -4.33
N GLY A 19 18.28 -18.13 -5.03
CA GLY A 19 18.39 -17.41 -6.30
C GLY A 19 18.05 -15.92 -6.12
N PRO A 20 17.10 -15.35 -6.88
CA PRO A 20 16.65 -13.96 -6.70
C PRO A 20 16.13 -13.62 -5.29
N LEU A 21 15.75 -14.64 -4.50
CA LEU A 21 15.26 -14.51 -3.13
C LEU A 21 16.32 -14.83 -2.06
N GLN A 22 17.58 -15.03 -2.45
CA GLN A 22 18.65 -15.35 -1.50
C GLN A 22 18.76 -14.28 -0.41
N PRO A 23 18.75 -14.66 0.89
CA PRO A 23 18.91 -13.73 2.00
C PRO A 23 20.18 -12.89 1.90
N ASN A 24 20.10 -11.64 2.33
CA ASN A 24 21.18 -10.67 2.37
C ASN A 24 20.93 -9.62 3.48
N ASP A 25 21.83 -8.65 3.63
CA ASP A 25 21.70 -7.59 4.64
C ASP A 25 21.60 -6.19 4.02
N ALA A 26 21.14 -6.09 2.75
CA ALA A 26 21.12 -4.82 2.04
C ALA A 26 20.28 -3.74 2.77
N LEU A 27 19.14 -4.13 3.36
CA LEU A 27 18.27 -3.20 4.08
C LEU A 27 18.85 -2.72 5.42
N THR A 28 19.91 -3.35 5.91
CA THR A 28 20.62 -2.88 7.13
C THR A 28 21.47 -1.63 6.87
N LYS A 29 21.82 -1.37 5.60
CA LYS A 29 22.70 -0.28 5.14
C LYS A 29 21.95 1.04 4.87
N VAL A 30 20.68 1.13 5.24
CA VAL A 30 19.87 2.32 4.99
C VAL A 30 20.31 3.54 5.82
N GLU A 31 20.14 4.71 5.23
CA GLU A 31 20.19 6.00 5.90
C GLU A 31 18.79 6.44 6.27
N TYR A 32 18.59 6.90 7.51
CA TYR A 32 17.31 7.47 7.93
C TYR A 32 17.24 8.96 7.60
N LEU A 33 16.05 9.41 7.19
CA LEU A 33 15.73 10.80 6.93
C LEU A 33 14.56 11.22 7.84
N LEU A 34 14.67 12.41 8.43
CA LEU A 34 13.66 12.98 9.34
C LEU A 34 13.28 12.01 10.47
N LYS A 35 14.27 11.37 11.07
CA LYS A 35 14.04 10.39 12.14
C LYS A 35 13.47 11.09 13.36
N ASP A 36 12.37 10.55 13.86
CA ASP A 36 11.59 11.04 15.01
C ASP A 36 10.93 12.42 14.79
N GLU A 37 11.04 13.00 13.59
CA GLU A 37 10.40 14.26 13.19
C GLU A 37 9.07 14.05 12.46
N ILE A 38 8.92 12.91 11.79
CA ILE A 38 7.72 12.50 11.08
C ILE A 38 7.32 11.09 11.49
N LYS A 39 6.08 10.69 11.21
CA LYS A 39 5.64 9.33 11.49
C LYS A 39 4.64 8.82 10.48
N GLY A 40 4.85 7.58 10.06
CA GLY A 40 4.06 6.89 9.05
C GLY A 40 4.10 7.48 7.64
N PRO A 41 5.27 7.88 7.07
CA PRO A 41 5.37 8.28 5.67
C PRO A 41 5.17 7.07 4.75
N GLU A 42 3.93 6.77 4.39
CA GLU A 42 3.53 5.46 3.86
C GLU A 42 3.87 5.27 2.38
N SER A 43 3.43 6.22 1.56
CA SER A 43 3.75 6.31 0.14
C SER A 43 4.44 7.64 -0.13
N LEU A 44 5.38 7.63 -1.08
CA LEU A 44 6.22 8.77 -1.40
C LEU A 44 6.38 8.97 -2.90
N VAL A 45 6.58 10.22 -3.30
CA VAL A 45 7.03 10.61 -4.64
C VAL A 45 8.41 11.24 -4.48
N VAL A 46 9.38 10.80 -5.27
CA VAL A 46 10.73 11.36 -5.32
C VAL A 46 10.91 12.05 -6.67
N ASP A 47 11.31 13.30 -6.63
CA ASP A 47 11.53 14.15 -7.80
C ASP A 47 12.81 14.96 -7.60
N GLY A 48 13.91 14.46 -8.13
CA GLY A 48 15.24 15.00 -7.85
C GLY A 48 15.59 14.91 -6.36
N ASP A 49 15.84 16.05 -5.73
CA ASP A 49 16.12 16.18 -4.29
C ASP A 49 14.87 16.38 -3.42
N THR A 50 13.70 16.40 -4.06
CA THR A 50 12.41 16.68 -3.43
C THR A 50 11.63 15.39 -3.20
N ILE A 51 11.04 15.27 -2.00
CA ILE A 51 10.19 14.15 -1.60
C ILE A 51 8.83 14.70 -1.19
N TYR A 52 7.76 14.14 -1.75
CA TYR A 52 6.39 14.39 -1.33
C TYR A 52 5.84 13.14 -0.64
N THR A 53 5.18 13.31 0.51
CA THR A 53 4.63 12.18 1.29
C THR A 53 3.46 12.62 2.15
N GLY A 54 2.50 11.72 2.37
CA GLY A 54 1.55 11.83 3.46
C GLY A 54 2.12 11.31 4.78
N VAL A 55 1.63 11.77 5.92
CA VAL A 55 1.99 11.26 7.26
C VAL A 55 0.74 10.95 8.09
N HIS A 56 0.93 10.25 9.21
CA HIS A 56 -0.16 9.63 9.98
C HIS A 56 -1.21 10.61 10.55
N ASP A 57 -0.88 11.90 10.68
CA ASP A 57 -1.75 12.93 11.25
C ASP A 57 -2.52 13.75 10.19
N GLY A 58 -2.61 13.23 8.97
CA GLY A 58 -3.38 13.83 7.89
C GLY A 58 -2.65 14.92 7.10
N ARG A 59 -1.38 15.20 7.42
CA ARG A 59 -0.56 16.15 6.66
C ARG A 59 0.07 15.50 5.43
N LEU A 60 0.19 16.32 4.39
CA LEU A 60 1.05 16.12 3.23
C LEU A 60 2.26 17.04 3.37
N LEU A 61 3.44 16.51 3.09
CA LEU A 61 4.71 17.20 3.28
C LEU A 61 5.47 17.27 1.96
N LYS A 62 6.04 18.44 1.67
CA LYS A 62 7.12 18.62 0.69
C LYS A 62 8.44 18.74 1.46
N ILE A 63 9.38 17.86 1.13
CA ILE A 63 10.70 17.81 1.75
C ILE A 63 11.74 18.09 0.68
N VAL A 64 12.63 19.05 0.90
CA VAL A 64 13.73 19.41 -0.02
C VAL A 64 15.04 19.34 0.75
N GLY A 65 16.03 18.62 0.24
CA GLY A 65 17.33 18.51 0.90
C GLY A 65 17.24 17.98 2.35
N GLY A 66 16.27 17.09 2.62
CA GLY A 66 16.05 16.52 3.94
C GLY A 66 15.32 17.42 4.93
N LYS A 67 14.80 18.59 4.52
CA LYS A 67 14.03 19.50 5.39
C LYS A 67 12.59 19.62 4.91
N ILE A 68 11.64 19.66 5.83
CA ILE A 68 10.24 19.97 5.51
C ILE A 68 10.16 21.45 5.14
N VAL A 69 9.72 21.76 3.92
CA VAL A 69 9.62 23.14 3.42
C VAL A 69 8.18 23.61 3.22
N LYS A 70 7.23 22.67 3.12
CA LYS A 70 5.81 22.98 2.98
C LYS A 70 4.93 21.85 3.50
N GLU A 71 3.77 22.22 4.02
CA GLU A 71 2.77 21.30 4.54
C GLU A 71 1.38 21.67 4.04
N ILE A 72 0.55 20.66 3.74
CA ILE A 72 -0.88 20.81 3.43
C ILE A 72 -1.64 19.79 4.28
N ARG A 73 -2.65 20.20 5.04
CA ARG A 73 -3.46 19.28 5.85
C ARG A 73 -4.72 18.86 5.10
N LEU A 74 -5.05 17.57 5.04
CA LEU A 74 -6.22 17.07 4.29
C LEU A 74 -7.54 17.24 5.04
N GLY A 75 -7.62 16.79 6.29
CA GLY A 75 -8.84 16.85 7.09
C GLY A 75 -8.95 18.09 7.97
N ASP A 76 -9.61 17.90 9.12
CA ASP A 76 -9.89 18.93 10.11
C ASP A 76 -8.59 19.52 10.72
N THR A 77 -8.49 20.85 10.72
CA THR A 77 -7.33 21.58 11.26
C THR A 77 -7.46 21.90 12.75
N GLN A 78 -8.67 21.81 13.31
CA GLN A 78 -8.95 22.15 14.71
C GLN A 78 -8.77 20.97 15.66
N ARG A 79 -8.76 19.74 15.13
CA ARG A 79 -8.60 18.53 15.92
C ARG A 79 -7.12 18.14 16.08
N GLN A 80 -6.76 17.73 17.30
CA GLN A 80 -5.46 17.15 17.62
C GLN A 80 -5.45 15.64 17.34
N PHE A 81 -4.31 15.12 16.91
CA PHE A 81 -4.16 13.69 16.65
C PHE A 81 -3.91 12.93 17.96
N GLY A 82 -4.89 12.13 18.39
CA GLY A 82 -4.81 11.25 19.56
C GLY A 82 -4.68 9.77 19.22
N GLY A 83 -4.87 9.37 17.96
CA GLY A 83 -4.67 8.00 17.51
C GLY A 83 -5.51 7.63 16.28
N TYR A 84 -5.66 6.32 16.04
CA TYR A 84 -6.39 5.78 14.88
C TYR A 84 -7.84 6.26 14.77
N GLU A 85 -8.50 6.55 15.89
CA GLU A 85 -9.89 7.04 15.88
C GLU A 85 -10.01 8.46 15.33
N ASP A 86 -8.92 9.25 15.35
CA ASP A 86 -8.92 10.61 14.80
C ASP A 86 -8.62 10.65 13.30
N GLU A 87 -8.04 9.57 12.73
CA GLU A 87 -7.73 9.50 11.30
C GLU A 87 -8.98 9.74 10.43
N ILE A 88 -10.17 9.33 10.88
CA ILE A 88 -11.43 9.55 10.13
C ILE A 88 -11.79 11.05 9.98
N HIS A 89 -11.25 11.90 10.84
CA HIS A 89 -11.49 13.36 10.82
C HIS A 89 -10.29 14.12 10.24
N LEU A 90 -9.09 13.69 10.57
CA LEU A 90 -7.83 14.34 10.18
C LEU A 90 -7.36 13.91 8.78
N GLY A 91 -7.78 12.73 8.35
CA GLY A 91 -7.23 12.04 7.20
C GLY A 91 -6.08 11.12 7.58
N ARG A 92 -5.85 10.12 6.74
CA ARG A 92 -4.65 9.30 6.70
C ARG A 92 -4.27 9.10 5.24
N PRO A 93 -3.46 10.02 4.66
CA PRO A 93 -2.99 9.86 3.30
C PRO A 93 -2.09 8.62 3.20
N LEU A 94 -2.37 7.82 2.19
CA LEU A 94 -1.66 6.60 1.82
C LEU A 94 -1.10 6.82 0.42
N GLY A 95 -1.65 6.18 -0.61
CA GLY A 95 -1.19 6.32 -2.00
C GLY A 95 -1.07 7.76 -2.47
N ILE A 96 0.08 8.09 -3.06
CA ILE A 96 0.37 9.39 -3.67
C ILE A 96 1.06 9.20 -5.03
N ARG A 97 0.68 10.02 -6.02
CA ARG A 97 1.35 10.10 -7.32
C ARG A 97 1.57 11.54 -7.76
N LYS A 98 2.61 11.74 -8.54
CA LYS A 98 2.93 13.01 -9.18
C LYS A 98 2.01 13.25 -10.38
N MET A 99 1.43 14.44 -10.44
CA MET A 99 0.77 14.99 -11.62
C MET A 99 1.70 16.05 -12.26
N GLU A 100 1.16 16.95 -13.09
CA GLU A 100 1.93 18.06 -13.65
C GLU A 100 2.43 19.06 -12.59
N GLY A 101 3.66 19.54 -12.76
CA GLY A 101 4.28 20.51 -11.86
C GLY A 101 4.45 19.96 -10.44
N GLU A 102 4.01 20.76 -9.45
CA GLU A 102 4.02 20.38 -8.03
C GLU A 102 2.67 19.83 -7.54
N LYS A 103 1.82 19.36 -8.46
CA LYS A 103 0.55 18.73 -8.11
C LYS A 103 0.73 17.26 -7.83
N MET A 104 0.03 16.79 -6.80
CA MET A 104 0.01 15.40 -6.38
C MET A 104 -1.44 14.94 -6.32
N ILE A 105 -1.72 13.72 -6.75
CA ILE A 105 -2.98 13.03 -6.49
C ILE A 105 -2.79 12.09 -5.31
N ILE A 106 -3.74 12.08 -4.37
CA ILE A 106 -3.61 11.39 -3.09
C ILE A 106 -4.88 10.61 -2.79
N ALA A 107 -4.74 9.31 -2.50
CA ALA A 107 -5.77 8.52 -1.84
C ALA A 107 -5.64 8.66 -0.32
N ASP A 108 -6.68 9.22 0.30
CA ASP A 108 -6.82 9.24 1.75
C ASP A 108 -7.69 8.07 2.21
N ALA A 109 -7.23 7.34 3.25
CA ALA A 109 -7.89 6.13 3.71
C ALA A 109 -9.36 6.31 4.13
N TYR A 110 -9.78 7.53 4.45
CA TYR A 110 -11.11 7.84 4.97
C TYR A 110 -11.84 8.91 4.18
N LEU A 111 -11.13 9.94 3.71
CA LEU A 111 -11.74 11.20 3.26
C LEU A 111 -12.02 11.27 1.74
N GLY A 112 -11.46 10.35 0.96
CA GLY A 112 -11.59 10.30 -0.49
C GLY A 112 -10.27 10.52 -1.23
N VAL A 113 -10.36 10.97 -2.49
CA VAL A 113 -9.18 11.31 -3.32
C VAL A 113 -9.06 12.82 -3.46
N PHE A 114 -7.83 13.33 -3.33
CA PHE A 114 -7.50 14.74 -3.39
C PHE A 114 -6.42 15.03 -4.43
N ILE A 115 -6.51 16.18 -5.10
CA ILE A 115 -5.37 16.84 -5.73
C ILE A 115 -4.82 17.84 -4.71
N ALA A 116 -3.52 17.80 -4.43
CA ALA A 116 -2.82 18.81 -3.65
C ALA A 116 -1.80 19.54 -4.52
N ASP A 117 -1.78 20.86 -4.45
CA ASP A 117 -0.88 21.72 -5.20
C ASP A 117 0.13 22.33 -4.23
N PHE A 118 1.37 21.87 -4.28
CA PHE A 118 2.43 22.36 -3.40
C PHE A 118 3.04 23.69 -3.85
N GLU A 119 2.70 24.22 -5.03
CA GLU A 119 3.14 25.55 -5.44
C GLU A 119 2.34 26.62 -4.68
N ASN A 120 1.00 26.55 -4.74
CA ASN A 120 0.12 27.52 -4.07
C ASN A 120 -0.39 27.05 -2.68
N GLY A 121 -0.19 25.78 -2.31
CA GLY A 121 -0.60 25.24 -1.01
C GLY A 121 -2.08 24.87 -0.92
N SER A 122 -2.75 24.71 -2.05
CA SER A 122 -4.17 24.36 -2.10
C SER A 122 -4.40 22.85 -2.18
N LYS A 123 -5.65 22.44 -1.90
CA LYS A 123 -6.13 21.07 -2.07
C LYS A 123 -7.55 21.09 -2.63
N GLN A 124 -7.87 20.11 -3.46
CA GLN A 124 -9.19 19.89 -4.03
C GLN A 124 -9.57 18.42 -3.86
N LYS A 125 -10.75 18.15 -3.29
CA LYS A 125 -11.30 16.79 -3.30
C LYS A 125 -11.90 16.51 -4.67
N VAL A 126 -11.51 15.39 -5.29
CA VAL A 126 -12.02 14.95 -6.61
C VAL A 126 -12.91 13.72 -6.52
N PHE A 127 -12.76 12.91 -5.47
CA PHE A 127 -13.64 11.78 -5.16
C PHE A 127 -13.99 11.80 -3.66
N ASP A 128 -15.28 11.66 -3.32
CA ASP A 128 -15.72 11.55 -1.92
C ASP A 128 -16.07 10.10 -1.58
N SER A 129 -15.33 9.52 -0.64
CA SER A 129 -15.50 8.14 -0.18
C SER A 129 -16.90 7.84 0.38
N LYS A 130 -17.64 8.86 0.82
CA LYS A 130 -18.99 8.73 1.38
C LYS A 130 -20.08 8.68 0.33
N ILE A 131 -19.78 8.99 -0.93
CA ILE A 131 -20.75 8.89 -2.02
C ILE A 131 -20.80 7.42 -2.49
N PRO A 132 -21.96 6.75 -2.44
CA PRO A 132 -22.06 5.35 -2.85
C PRO A 132 -21.74 5.15 -4.33
N LEU A 133 -20.93 4.13 -4.63
CA LEU A 133 -20.66 3.63 -5.97
C LEU A 133 -21.18 2.18 -6.07
N ASP A 134 -22.14 1.96 -6.97
CA ASP A 134 -22.93 0.72 -7.06
C ASP A 134 -23.62 0.35 -5.73
N GLY A 135 -24.14 1.35 -5.01
CA GLY A 135 -24.83 1.16 -3.74
C GLY A 135 -23.93 1.00 -2.51
N GLU A 136 -22.60 1.02 -2.68
CA GLU A 136 -21.62 0.81 -1.60
C GLU A 136 -20.64 1.98 -1.51
N VAL A 137 -20.39 2.48 -0.29
CA VAL A 137 -19.37 3.52 -0.04
C VAL A 137 -17.97 2.92 -0.04
N ALA A 138 -16.94 3.72 -0.29
CA ALA A 138 -15.56 3.28 -0.14
C ALA A 138 -15.14 3.39 1.32
N MET A 139 -14.82 2.27 1.97
CA MET A 139 -14.53 2.27 3.41
C MET A 139 -13.05 2.42 3.70
N PHE A 140 -12.17 1.98 2.80
CA PHE A 140 -10.72 2.02 3.02
C PHE A 140 -9.99 2.18 1.70
N LEU A 141 -9.83 3.43 1.24
CA LEU A 141 -8.97 3.71 0.09
C LEU A 141 -7.50 3.47 0.45
N ASN A 142 -6.72 2.88 -0.45
CA ASN A 142 -5.35 2.47 -0.13
C ASN A 142 -4.32 3.11 -1.07
N ASP A 143 -4.25 2.67 -2.32
CA ASP A 143 -3.29 3.19 -3.29
C ASP A 143 -3.99 3.74 -4.53
N ILE A 144 -3.28 4.55 -5.31
CA ILE A 144 -3.80 5.26 -6.49
C ILE A 144 -2.75 5.33 -7.58
N ASP A 145 -3.15 5.26 -8.84
CA ASP A 145 -2.31 5.57 -9.97
C ASP A 145 -3.04 6.34 -11.09
N LEU A 146 -2.26 6.97 -11.96
CA LEU A 146 -2.74 7.78 -13.08
C LEU A 146 -2.75 6.93 -14.37
N ILE A 147 -3.90 6.84 -15.04
CA ILE A 147 -3.96 6.45 -16.46
C ILE A 147 -3.57 7.65 -17.32
N SER A 148 -4.07 8.83 -16.96
CA SER A 148 -3.74 10.13 -17.55
C SER A 148 -3.91 11.22 -16.49
N ASN A 149 -3.70 12.49 -16.84
CA ASN A 149 -3.94 13.61 -15.91
C ASN A 149 -5.44 13.84 -15.57
N ASP A 150 -6.36 13.20 -16.30
CA ASP A 150 -7.80 13.27 -16.05
C ASP A 150 -8.41 11.93 -15.60
N GLU A 151 -7.68 10.83 -15.75
CA GLU A 151 -8.17 9.48 -15.48
C GLU A 151 -7.29 8.77 -14.46
N ILE A 152 -7.90 8.33 -13.37
CA ILE A 152 -7.20 7.70 -12.25
C ILE A 152 -7.80 6.33 -11.95
N VAL A 153 -6.99 5.46 -11.38
CA VAL A 153 -7.42 4.18 -10.80
C VAL A 153 -6.92 4.07 -9.38
N PHE A 154 -7.75 3.59 -8.47
CA PHE A 154 -7.38 3.44 -7.07
C PHE A 154 -8.06 2.24 -6.43
N THR A 155 -7.52 1.80 -5.30
CA THR A 155 -8.00 0.64 -4.56
C THR A 155 -8.83 1.04 -3.36
N ASP A 156 -9.88 0.25 -3.13
CA ASP A 156 -10.69 0.22 -1.93
C ASP A 156 -10.46 -1.15 -1.29
N SER A 157 -9.69 -1.21 -0.20
CA SER A 157 -9.21 -2.45 0.41
C SER A 157 -10.35 -3.33 0.93
N SER A 158 -11.42 -2.73 1.44
CA SER A 158 -12.56 -3.43 2.03
C SER A 158 -13.82 -2.62 1.91
N LEU A 159 -14.93 -3.28 1.57
CA LEU A 159 -16.27 -2.72 1.68
C LEU A 159 -16.86 -2.76 3.10
N LEU A 160 -16.19 -3.43 4.05
CA LEU A 160 -16.74 -3.72 5.37
C LEU A 160 -16.04 -2.94 6.49
N TYR A 161 -14.76 -2.64 6.31
CA TYR A 161 -13.92 -2.12 7.38
C TYR A 161 -13.07 -0.95 6.90
N ALA A 162 -13.09 0.13 7.68
CA ALA A 162 -12.14 1.21 7.53
C ALA A 162 -10.75 0.80 8.06
N ARG A 163 -9.72 1.59 7.73
CA ARG A 163 -8.32 1.32 8.10
C ARG A 163 -8.12 1.00 9.58
N LYS A 164 -8.76 1.74 10.49
CA LYS A 164 -8.67 1.51 11.95
C LYS A 164 -9.08 0.08 12.37
N ASP A 165 -9.92 -0.56 11.57
CA ASP A 165 -10.48 -1.91 11.76
C ASP A 165 -9.86 -2.96 10.81
N SER A 166 -8.81 -2.60 10.06
CA SER A 166 -8.20 -3.44 9.02
C SER A 166 -7.83 -4.86 9.47
N MET A 167 -7.43 -5.06 10.72
CA MET A 167 -7.14 -6.39 11.26
C MET A 167 -8.36 -7.33 11.23
N ARG A 168 -9.58 -6.78 11.36
CA ARG A 168 -10.82 -7.54 11.25
C ARG A 168 -11.07 -8.00 9.82
N ASP A 169 -10.70 -7.19 8.84
CA ASP A 169 -10.78 -7.54 7.43
C ASP A 169 -9.81 -8.70 7.10
N ILE A 170 -8.55 -8.58 7.54
CA ILE A 170 -7.53 -9.63 7.40
C ILE A 170 -7.99 -10.94 8.05
N LEU A 171 -8.55 -10.88 9.26
CA LEU A 171 -9.11 -12.06 9.93
C LEU A 171 -10.35 -12.61 9.23
N GLY A 172 -11.13 -11.78 8.54
CA GLY A 172 -12.25 -12.21 7.71
C GLY A 172 -11.80 -12.98 6.47
N ALA A 173 -10.71 -12.53 5.84
CA ALA A 173 -10.11 -13.10 4.63
C ALA A 173 -11.05 -13.16 3.40
N ARG A 174 -12.04 -12.26 3.36
CA ARG A 174 -13.02 -12.17 2.27
C ARG A 174 -12.51 -11.30 1.13
N GLY A 175 -13.02 -11.57 -0.06
CA GLY A 175 -12.83 -10.70 -1.23
C GLY A 175 -13.83 -9.55 -1.17
N THR A 176 -13.54 -8.52 -0.38
CA THR A 176 -14.41 -7.34 -0.20
C THR A 176 -13.82 -6.09 -0.82
N GLY A 177 -12.60 -6.15 -1.35
CA GLY A 177 -11.92 -5.04 -1.99
C GLY A 177 -12.32 -4.85 -3.46
N ARG A 178 -11.98 -3.67 -3.98
CA ARG A 178 -12.27 -3.24 -5.35
C ARG A 178 -11.13 -2.40 -5.93
N ALA A 179 -11.05 -2.37 -7.25
CA ALA A 179 -10.32 -1.34 -7.99
C ALA A 179 -11.34 -0.45 -8.72
N ILE A 180 -11.19 0.86 -8.58
CA ILE A 180 -12.14 1.88 -9.03
C ILE A 180 -11.42 2.78 -10.04
N TYR A 181 -12.06 3.00 -11.18
CA TYR A 181 -11.71 4.05 -12.12
C TYR A 181 -12.49 5.32 -11.79
N HIS A 182 -11.87 6.47 -12.01
CA HIS A 182 -12.51 7.77 -11.87
C HIS A 182 -11.98 8.77 -12.91
N ARG A 183 -12.89 9.54 -13.51
CA ARG A 183 -12.56 10.68 -14.37
C ARG A 183 -12.75 11.98 -13.58
N ILE A 184 -11.67 12.74 -13.44
CA ILE A 184 -11.63 13.94 -12.58
C ILE A 184 -12.55 15.03 -13.11
N SER A 185 -12.52 15.30 -14.42
CA SER A 185 -13.29 16.37 -15.06
C SER A 185 -14.81 16.21 -14.97
N THR A 186 -15.30 14.97 -15.01
CA THR A 186 -16.74 14.67 -15.01
C THR A 186 -17.26 14.14 -13.67
N GLY A 187 -16.36 13.68 -12.79
CA GLY A 187 -16.71 12.96 -11.57
C GLY A 187 -17.19 11.52 -11.81
N GLU A 188 -17.18 11.04 -13.05
CA GLU A 188 -17.65 9.70 -13.41
C GLU A 188 -16.75 8.63 -12.76
N SER A 189 -17.37 7.66 -12.09
CA SER A 189 -16.66 6.58 -11.40
C SER A 189 -17.21 5.21 -11.80
N LYS A 190 -16.34 4.22 -11.90
CA LYS A 190 -16.71 2.85 -12.24
C LYS A 190 -15.86 1.82 -11.50
N VAL A 191 -16.49 0.78 -10.97
CA VAL A 191 -15.76 -0.37 -10.43
C VAL A 191 -15.22 -1.22 -11.59
N LEU A 192 -13.90 -1.35 -11.69
CA LEU A 192 -13.23 -2.16 -12.71
C LEU A 192 -13.00 -3.60 -12.24
N MET A 193 -12.67 -3.78 -10.96
CA MET A 193 -12.50 -5.09 -10.33
C MET A 193 -13.24 -5.13 -9.01
N ARG A 194 -13.85 -6.27 -8.70
CA ARG A 194 -14.58 -6.52 -7.44
C ARG A 194 -14.18 -7.88 -6.89
N GLY A 195 -14.26 -8.04 -5.58
CA GLY A 195 -13.95 -9.32 -4.94
C GLY A 195 -12.47 -9.49 -4.61
N LEU A 196 -11.69 -8.39 -4.62
CA LEU A 196 -10.28 -8.42 -4.31
C LEU A 196 -10.05 -8.68 -2.81
N HIS A 197 -9.06 -9.49 -2.49
CA HIS A 197 -8.72 -9.88 -1.13
C HIS A 197 -7.76 -8.87 -0.48
N PHE A 198 -8.31 -7.82 0.13
CA PHE A 198 -7.58 -6.68 0.66
C PHE A 198 -6.78 -6.00 -0.47
N ALA A 199 -7.49 -5.28 -1.34
CA ALA A 199 -6.90 -4.56 -2.47
C ALA A 199 -5.96 -3.48 -1.94
N ASN A 200 -4.66 -3.62 -2.22
CA ASN A 200 -3.62 -2.74 -1.67
C ASN A 200 -2.96 -1.92 -2.80
N GLY A 201 -1.67 -2.12 -3.08
CA GLY A 201 -0.95 -1.38 -4.11
C GLY A 201 -1.57 -1.52 -5.50
N ILE A 202 -1.55 -0.44 -6.29
CA ILE A 202 -1.98 -0.40 -7.68
C ILE A 202 -0.95 0.35 -8.54
N GLN A 203 -0.64 -0.19 -9.72
CA GLN A 203 0.36 0.38 -10.63
C GLN A 203 -0.11 0.23 -12.08
N VAL A 204 -0.33 1.33 -12.78
CA VAL A 204 -0.55 1.35 -14.23
C VAL A 204 0.74 0.90 -14.91
N MET A 205 0.60 0.00 -15.89
CA MET A 205 1.72 -0.65 -16.55
C MET A 205 2.20 0.20 -17.74
N PRO A 206 3.49 0.09 -18.13
CA PRO A 206 4.04 0.82 -19.27
C PRO A 206 3.41 0.48 -20.64
N ASP A 207 2.59 -0.57 -20.71
CA ASP A 207 1.87 -0.93 -21.93
C ASP A 207 0.71 0.01 -22.27
N GLY A 208 0.35 0.92 -21.36
CA GLY A 208 -0.69 1.92 -21.54
C GLY A 208 -2.12 1.38 -21.58
N VAL A 209 -2.33 0.07 -21.34
CA VAL A 209 -3.64 -0.58 -21.47
C VAL A 209 -4.02 -1.45 -20.27
N SER A 210 -3.12 -1.58 -19.28
CA SER A 210 -3.36 -2.39 -18.09
C SER A 210 -2.80 -1.75 -16.81
N PHE A 211 -3.32 -2.19 -15.68
CA PHE A 211 -2.70 -1.98 -14.36
C PHE A 211 -2.54 -3.32 -13.64
N ILE A 212 -1.66 -3.35 -12.66
CA ILE A 212 -1.54 -4.45 -11.70
C ILE A 212 -2.02 -4.01 -10.32
N VAL A 213 -2.61 -4.95 -9.57
CA VAL A 213 -3.16 -4.72 -8.23
C VAL A 213 -2.75 -5.82 -7.27
N ALA A 214 -2.30 -5.44 -6.08
CA ALA A 214 -1.96 -6.36 -5.00
C ALA A 214 -3.22 -6.89 -4.31
N GLU A 215 -3.34 -8.22 -4.21
CA GLU A 215 -4.24 -8.86 -3.26
C GLU A 215 -3.42 -9.29 -2.04
N MET A 216 -3.31 -8.37 -1.07
CA MET A 216 -2.39 -8.50 0.07
C MET A 216 -2.58 -9.83 0.80
N THR A 217 -3.83 -10.18 1.14
CA THR A 217 -4.13 -11.39 1.93
C THR A 217 -4.06 -12.69 1.11
N ARG A 218 -3.80 -12.60 -0.20
CA ARG A 218 -3.58 -13.74 -1.11
C ARG A 218 -2.13 -13.90 -1.54
N ALA A 219 -1.22 -13.06 -1.05
CA ALA A 219 0.19 -13.08 -1.41
C ALA A 219 0.41 -13.13 -2.94
N ARG A 220 -0.38 -12.35 -3.69
CA ARG A 220 -0.35 -12.33 -5.16
C ARG A 220 -0.68 -10.97 -5.73
N ILE A 221 -0.35 -10.80 -7.00
CA ILE A 221 -0.66 -9.61 -7.78
C ILE A 221 -1.42 -10.04 -9.04
N LEU A 222 -2.49 -9.33 -9.35
CA LEU A 222 -3.29 -9.54 -10.56
C LEU A 222 -3.02 -8.42 -11.56
N ARG A 223 -3.20 -8.70 -12.85
CA ARG A 223 -3.18 -7.71 -13.93
C ARG A 223 -4.58 -7.58 -14.51
N TYR A 224 -5.06 -6.35 -14.69
CA TYR A 224 -6.32 -6.04 -15.34
C TYR A 224 -6.08 -5.16 -16.55
N TYR A 225 -6.69 -5.53 -17.67
CA TYR A 225 -6.60 -4.76 -18.92
C TYR A 225 -7.83 -3.85 -19.02
N PHE A 226 -7.63 -2.54 -18.88
CA PHE A 226 -8.70 -1.54 -19.02
C PHE A 226 -8.91 -1.12 -20.47
N ASP A 227 -7.96 -1.44 -21.36
CA ASP A 227 -8.09 -1.19 -22.79
C ASP A 227 -7.43 -2.29 -23.66
N GLY A 228 -7.45 -2.11 -24.99
CA GLY A 228 -6.84 -3.02 -25.96
C GLY A 228 -7.63 -4.31 -26.19
N SER A 229 -7.03 -5.28 -26.89
CA SER A 229 -7.71 -6.53 -27.28
C SER A 229 -8.07 -7.45 -26.10
N LYS A 230 -7.44 -7.24 -24.94
CA LYS A 230 -7.72 -7.95 -23.69
C LYS A 230 -8.64 -7.17 -22.74
N LYS A 231 -9.21 -6.03 -23.16
CA LYS A 231 -10.06 -5.18 -22.33
C LYS A 231 -11.09 -5.97 -21.51
N GLY A 232 -11.15 -5.70 -20.22
CA GLY A 232 -12.03 -6.35 -19.25
C GLY A 232 -11.52 -7.69 -18.72
N LYS A 233 -10.39 -8.22 -19.22
CA LYS A 233 -9.79 -9.46 -18.72
C LYS A 233 -8.90 -9.20 -17.51
N THR A 234 -8.86 -10.18 -16.62
CA THR A 234 -7.94 -10.27 -15.49
C THR A 234 -7.05 -11.49 -15.67
N GLU A 235 -5.76 -11.33 -15.45
CA GLU A 235 -4.77 -12.42 -15.46
C GLU A 235 -3.96 -12.37 -14.16
N THR A 236 -3.41 -13.51 -13.76
CA THR A 236 -2.44 -13.56 -12.66
C THR A 236 -1.12 -12.96 -13.14
N PHE A 237 -0.61 -11.93 -12.45
CA PHE A 237 0.71 -11.37 -12.74
C PHE A 237 1.81 -12.19 -12.05
N ILE A 238 1.64 -12.42 -10.75
CA ILE A 238 2.50 -13.31 -9.96
C ILE A 238 1.70 -13.86 -8.78
N GLU A 239 1.97 -15.09 -8.38
CA GLU A 239 1.37 -15.75 -7.23
C GLU A 239 2.43 -16.25 -6.23
N ASN A 240 1.98 -16.52 -5.01
CA ASN A 240 2.77 -17.11 -3.93
C ASN A 240 4.05 -16.31 -3.59
N LEU A 241 3.90 -14.99 -3.44
CA LEU A 241 4.97 -14.10 -3.01
C LEU A 241 5.53 -14.51 -1.63
N PRO A 242 6.81 -14.21 -1.32
CA PRO A 242 7.44 -14.44 -0.02
C PRO A 242 6.92 -13.50 1.07
N GLY A 243 5.76 -12.87 0.87
CA GLY A 243 5.15 -11.93 1.78
C GLY A 243 3.81 -11.43 1.27
N MET A 244 3.16 -10.62 2.08
CA MET A 244 1.89 -9.98 1.75
C MET A 244 2.15 -8.66 1.00
N PRO A 245 1.83 -8.56 -0.30
CA PRO A 245 2.18 -7.39 -1.11
C PRO A 245 1.44 -6.13 -0.65
N ASP A 246 2.20 -5.04 -0.56
CA ASP A 246 1.74 -3.68 -0.23
C ASP A 246 1.82 -2.78 -1.48
N ASN A 247 2.36 -1.55 -1.40
CA ASN A 247 2.50 -0.70 -2.60
C ASN A 247 3.44 -1.31 -3.66
N ILE A 248 3.10 -1.02 -4.92
CA ILE A 248 3.83 -1.42 -6.13
C ILE A 248 4.27 -0.16 -6.86
N ARG A 249 5.56 -0.02 -7.17
CA ARG A 249 6.07 1.13 -7.93
C ARG A 249 6.97 0.67 -9.06
N LEU A 250 6.87 1.31 -10.24
CA LEU A 250 7.83 1.10 -11.32
C LEU A 250 9.25 1.43 -10.86
N SER A 251 10.22 0.63 -11.31
CA SER A 251 11.62 0.99 -11.20
C SER A 251 11.94 2.19 -12.10
N SER A 252 13.02 2.91 -11.80
CA SER A 252 13.45 4.09 -12.56
C SER A 252 13.69 3.81 -14.05
N GLY A 253 14.03 2.56 -14.40
CA GLY A 253 14.20 2.12 -15.78
C GLY A 253 12.92 1.65 -16.47
N GLY A 254 11.78 1.57 -15.77
CA GLY A 254 10.48 1.16 -16.32
C GLY A 254 10.41 -0.29 -16.80
N ARG A 255 11.38 -1.15 -16.41
CA ARG A 255 11.48 -2.57 -16.84
C ARG A 255 11.10 -3.58 -15.76
N SER A 256 10.79 -3.09 -14.57
CA SER A 256 10.44 -3.88 -13.40
C SER A 256 9.60 -3.02 -12.45
N VAL A 257 9.02 -3.66 -11.45
CA VAL A 257 8.33 -3.03 -10.34
C VAL A 257 8.95 -3.47 -9.02
N TRP A 258 9.10 -2.54 -8.09
CA TRP A 258 9.37 -2.83 -6.69
C TRP A 258 8.07 -3.07 -5.94
N VAL A 259 8.07 -4.09 -5.09
CA VAL A 259 6.91 -4.46 -4.26
C VAL A 259 7.36 -4.56 -2.81
N ALA A 260 6.73 -3.76 -1.95
CA ALA A 260 6.90 -3.87 -0.51
C ALA A 260 6.07 -5.01 0.06
N LEU A 261 6.50 -5.61 1.18
CA LEU A 261 5.80 -6.73 1.81
C LEU A 261 5.49 -6.39 3.27
N ALA A 262 4.21 -6.20 3.60
CA ALA A 262 3.72 -5.82 4.94
C ALA A 262 3.83 -6.95 5.99
N GLY A 263 4.17 -8.16 5.56
CA GLY A 263 4.42 -9.31 6.42
C GLY A 263 5.03 -10.43 5.60
N VAL A 264 6.16 -10.96 6.06
CA VAL A 264 6.94 -11.95 5.30
C VAL A 264 6.44 -13.38 5.53
N ARG A 265 6.73 -14.23 4.54
CA ARG A 265 6.43 -15.65 4.53
C ARG A 265 7.74 -16.38 4.22
N CYS A 266 8.38 -16.87 5.27
CA CYS A 266 9.71 -17.51 5.16
C CYS A 266 9.56 -19.03 5.19
N ALA A 267 9.97 -19.71 4.12
CA ALA A 267 10.02 -21.17 4.10
C ALA A 267 10.90 -21.71 5.24
N GLY A 268 10.40 -22.72 5.95
CA GLY A 268 11.10 -23.33 7.09
C GLY A 268 10.96 -22.58 8.42
N LYS A 269 10.34 -21.39 8.46
CA LYS A 269 10.05 -20.67 9.70
C LYS A 269 8.57 -20.80 10.08
N SER A 270 8.28 -20.91 11.37
CA SER A 270 6.90 -20.97 11.84
C SER A 270 6.22 -19.62 11.64
N ASN A 271 5.12 -19.60 10.89
CA ASN A 271 4.28 -18.41 10.75
C ASN A 271 2.92 -18.66 11.44
N GLY A 272 2.72 -18.02 12.60
CA GLY A 272 1.50 -18.17 13.40
C GLY A 272 0.26 -17.65 12.68
N LEU A 273 0.38 -16.61 11.84
CA LEU A 273 -0.71 -16.09 11.03
C LEU A 273 -1.17 -17.10 9.97
N GLU A 274 -0.24 -17.78 9.30
CA GLU A 274 -0.60 -18.83 8.34
C GLU A 274 -1.22 -20.06 9.01
N ARG A 275 -0.79 -20.41 10.23
CA ARG A 275 -1.48 -21.46 11.00
C ARG A 275 -2.90 -21.02 11.35
N LEU A 276 -3.07 -19.79 11.81
CA LEU A 276 -4.37 -19.22 12.16
C LEU A 276 -5.31 -19.10 10.95
N ALA A 277 -4.76 -18.86 9.75
CA ALA A 277 -5.51 -18.82 8.50
C ALA A 277 -6.33 -20.09 8.24
N LYS A 278 -5.79 -21.26 8.61
CA LYS A 278 -6.45 -22.57 8.44
C LYS A 278 -7.65 -22.80 9.36
N SER A 279 -7.85 -21.96 10.38
CA SER A 279 -8.90 -22.12 11.40
C SER A 279 -9.92 -20.96 11.36
N PRO A 280 -10.87 -20.94 10.41
CA PRO A 280 -11.83 -19.84 10.27
C PRO A 280 -12.71 -19.64 11.52
N LYS A 281 -13.12 -20.72 12.21
CA LYS A 281 -13.89 -20.63 13.46
C LYS A 281 -13.10 -19.89 14.56
N LEU A 282 -11.82 -20.21 14.71
CA LEU A 282 -10.96 -19.53 15.69
C LEU A 282 -10.76 -18.06 15.33
N ARG A 283 -10.51 -17.75 14.05
CA ARG A 283 -10.45 -16.35 13.58
C ARG A 283 -11.74 -15.58 13.84
N GLN A 284 -12.89 -16.23 13.67
CA GLN A 284 -14.18 -15.62 13.97
C GLN A 284 -14.30 -15.27 15.46
N VAL A 285 -13.89 -16.16 16.36
CA VAL A 285 -13.88 -15.92 17.81
C VAL A 285 -12.92 -14.78 18.18
N ILE A 286 -11.67 -14.84 17.70
CA ILE A 286 -10.66 -13.78 17.91
C ILE A 286 -11.19 -12.43 17.44
N ARG A 287 -11.76 -12.38 16.23
CA ARG A 287 -12.35 -11.17 15.67
C ARG A 287 -13.55 -10.67 16.48
N ALA A 288 -14.41 -11.55 16.98
CA ALA A 288 -15.58 -11.14 17.76
C ALA A 288 -15.21 -10.60 19.14
N ILE A 289 -14.20 -11.19 19.80
CA ILE A 289 -13.90 -10.94 21.20
C ILE A 289 -12.81 -9.87 21.39
N LEU A 290 -11.75 -9.89 20.58
CA LEU A 290 -10.59 -9.03 20.85
C LEU A 290 -10.81 -7.60 20.34
N PRO A 291 -10.50 -6.58 21.17
CA PRO A 291 -10.47 -5.19 20.74
C PRO A 291 -9.44 -4.94 19.63
N ASN A 292 -9.70 -3.95 18.77
CA ASN A 292 -8.81 -3.66 17.63
C ASN A 292 -7.39 -3.27 18.00
N HIS A 293 -7.20 -2.52 19.09
CA HIS A 293 -5.84 -2.16 19.53
C HIS A 293 -5.01 -3.41 19.86
N PHE A 294 -5.61 -4.39 20.53
CA PHE A 294 -4.97 -5.66 20.84
C PHE A 294 -4.68 -6.49 19.59
N LEU A 295 -5.63 -6.54 18.64
CA LEU A 295 -5.41 -7.20 17.34
C LEU A 295 -4.21 -6.61 16.59
N ARG A 296 -4.03 -5.29 16.61
CA ARG A 296 -2.92 -4.59 15.95
C ARG A 296 -1.55 -4.88 16.56
N GLU A 297 -1.51 -5.31 17.82
CA GLU A 297 -0.27 -5.70 18.52
C GLU A 297 0.01 -7.19 18.36
N VAL A 298 -0.98 -8.04 18.59
CA VAL A 298 -0.80 -9.49 18.61
C VAL A 298 -0.60 -10.07 17.23
N LEU A 299 -1.42 -9.70 16.23
CA LEU A 299 -1.35 -10.36 14.93
C LEU A 299 0.02 -10.19 14.24
N PRO A 300 0.61 -8.98 14.17
CA PRO A 300 1.95 -8.83 13.58
C PRO A 300 3.03 -9.62 14.34
N SER A 301 2.90 -9.79 15.65
CA SER A 301 3.85 -10.56 16.46
C SER A 301 3.89 -12.06 16.14
N LEU A 302 2.87 -12.57 15.45
CA LEU A 302 2.78 -13.97 15.02
C LEU A 302 3.49 -14.25 13.69
N ALA A 303 3.90 -13.22 12.96
CA ALA A 303 4.66 -13.34 11.73
C ALA A 303 6.18 -13.36 12.02
N PRO A 304 6.99 -13.92 11.10
CA PRO A 304 8.44 -13.75 11.14
C PRO A 304 8.84 -12.26 11.10
N LYS A 305 9.97 -11.91 11.74
CA LYS A 305 10.40 -10.51 11.90
C LYS A 305 11.20 -9.98 10.72
N GLU A 306 11.71 -10.87 9.88
CA GLU A 306 12.49 -10.56 8.68
C GLU A 306 11.74 -9.52 7.85
N THR A 307 12.49 -8.61 7.24
CA THR A 307 11.93 -7.71 6.23
C THR A 307 12.47 -8.11 4.87
N ILE A 308 11.57 -8.28 3.91
CA ILE A 308 11.89 -8.60 2.53
C ILE A 308 11.15 -7.62 1.64
N VAL A 309 11.84 -7.07 0.65
CA VAL A 309 11.22 -6.40 -0.50
C VAL A 309 11.68 -7.09 -1.78
N VAL A 310 10.86 -7.08 -2.80
CA VAL A 310 11.15 -7.80 -4.06
C VAL A 310 11.05 -6.87 -5.25
N GLU A 311 11.90 -7.12 -6.25
CA GLU A 311 11.80 -6.55 -7.58
C GLU A 311 11.27 -7.62 -8.53
N ILE A 312 10.28 -7.25 -9.34
CA ILE A 312 9.57 -8.15 -10.25
C ILE A 312 9.65 -7.56 -11.65
N ASP A 313 10.09 -8.34 -12.63
CA ASP A 313 10.07 -7.90 -14.02
C ASP A 313 8.64 -7.78 -14.58
N LEU A 314 8.47 -7.15 -15.74
CA LEU A 314 7.14 -6.97 -16.35
C LEU A 314 6.47 -8.28 -16.83
N ASN A 315 7.15 -9.42 -16.71
CA ASN A 315 6.60 -10.75 -16.99
C ASN A 315 6.13 -11.46 -15.71
N GLY A 316 6.24 -10.82 -14.54
CA GLY A 316 5.80 -11.40 -13.27
C GLY A 316 6.83 -12.34 -12.64
N LYS A 317 8.12 -12.21 -12.97
CA LYS A 317 9.20 -12.99 -12.35
C LYS A 317 9.97 -12.13 -11.35
N ILE A 318 10.22 -12.67 -10.15
CA ILE A 318 11.11 -12.04 -9.18
C ILE A 318 12.55 -12.07 -9.72
N VAL A 319 13.17 -10.90 -9.83
CA VAL A 319 14.54 -10.73 -10.37
C VAL A 319 15.55 -10.34 -9.31
N SER A 320 15.12 -9.70 -8.22
CA SER A 320 15.97 -9.37 -7.07
C SER A 320 15.16 -9.24 -5.78
N SER A 321 15.84 -9.23 -4.65
CA SER A 321 15.22 -8.96 -3.34
C SER A 321 16.22 -8.37 -2.35
N LEU A 322 15.72 -7.54 -1.44
CA LEU A 322 16.51 -6.91 -0.39
C LEU A 322 15.97 -7.33 0.97
N HIS A 323 16.88 -7.61 1.90
CA HIS A 323 16.56 -8.24 3.16
C HIS A 323 17.15 -7.48 4.35
N ASP A 324 16.43 -7.54 5.47
CA ASP A 324 16.93 -7.37 6.83
C ASP A 324 16.49 -8.63 7.59
N GLU A 325 17.41 -9.59 7.73
CA GLU A 325 17.09 -10.91 8.27
C GLU A 325 16.65 -10.90 9.73
N LYS A 326 17.02 -9.87 10.49
CA LYS A 326 16.58 -9.71 11.88
C LYS A 326 15.35 -8.81 11.98
N GLY A 327 15.07 -8.04 10.92
CA GLY A 327 14.11 -6.96 10.90
C GLY A 327 14.39 -5.97 12.01
N GLU A 328 15.66 -5.58 12.23
CA GLU A 328 16.03 -4.67 13.31
C GLU A 328 16.13 -3.23 12.83
N LYS A 329 16.68 -3.04 11.63
CA LYS A 329 16.90 -1.73 11.01
C LYS A 329 15.67 -1.27 10.25
N MET A 330 15.05 -2.16 9.49
CA MET A 330 13.87 -1.88 8.70
C MET A 330 12.72 -2.82 9.09
N LYS A 331 11.52 -2.25 9.19
CA LYS A 331 10.26 -2.95 9.52
C LYS A 331 9.10 -2.24 8.83
N ASP A 332 8.00 -2.96 8.58
CA ASP A 332 6.74 -2.39 8.09
C ASP A 332 6.95 -1.48 6.85
N ILE A 333 7.80 -1.91 5.91
CA ILE A 333 8.01 -1.17 4.64
C ILE A 333 6.72 -1.28 3.84
N SER A 334 6.14 -0.14 3.47
CA SER A 334 4.94 -0.05 2.64
C SER A 334 5.23 0.27 1.20
N GLN A 335 6.36 0.91 0.89
CA GLN A 335 6.72 1.31 -0.48
C GLN A 335 8.22 1.38 -0.68
N ILE A 336 8.66 1.15 -1.92
CA ILE A 336 9.99 1.48 -2.44
C ILE A 336 9.81 2.42 -3.63
N SER A 337 10.53 3.54 -3.67
CA SER A 337 10.60 4.42 -4.85
C SER A 337 12.03 4.47 -5.36
N ASP A 338 12.22 4.19 -6.64
CA ASP A 338 13.53 4.12 -7.27
C ASP A 338 13.83 5.43 -8.02
N SER A 339 14.84 6.18 -7.57
CA SER A 339 15.26 7.43 -8.20
C SER A 339 16.41 7.25 -9.20
N GLY A 340 16.80 6.01 -9.51
CA GLY A 340 17.99 5.68 -10.30
C GLY A 340 19.24 5.49 -9.44
N GLU A 341 19.54 6.44 -8.56
CA GLU A 341 20.70 6.39 -7.64
C GLU A 341 20.35 5.76 -6.28
N TYR A 342 19.16 6.05 -5.75
CA TYR A 342 18.70 5.58 -4.45
C TYR A 342 17.38 4.83 -4.57
N LEU A 343 17.17 3.90 -3.65
CA LEU A 343 15.86 3.39 -3.27
C LEU A 343 15.39 4.13 -2.02
N TYR A 344 14.21 4.71 -2.07
CA TYR A 344 13.56 5.39 -0.94
C TYR A 344 12.43 4.53 -0.38
N PHE A 345 12.40 4.38 0.93
CA PHE A 345 11.47 3.48 1.62
C PHE A 345 10.45 4.25 2.44
N GLY A 346 9.18 3.90 2.22
CA GLY A 346 8.04 4.35 3.00
C GLY A 346 7.66 3.33 4.06
N SER A 347 6.98 3.79 5.10
CA SER A 347 6.37 2.94 6.12
C SER A 347 5.07 3.55 6.63
N PHE A 348 4.05 2.72 6.81
CA PHE A 348 2.78 3.15 7.40
C PHE A 348 2.86 3.40 8.92
N LYS A 349 3.99 3.08 9.57
CA LYS A 349 4.19 3.19 11.03
C LYS A 349 5.48 3.89 11.45
N ALA A 350 6.58 3.69 10.71
CA ALA A 350 7.89 4.09 11.19
C ALA A 350 7.99 5.61 11.44
N PRO A 351 8.76 6.05 12.46
CA PRO A 351 8.99 7.46 12.72
C PRO A 351 10.11 8.03 11.84
N TYR A 352 10.21 7.60 10.58
CA TYR A 352 11.28 8.00 9.67
C TYR A 352 10.91 7.67 8.22
N LYS A 353 11.62 8.30 7.27
CA LYS A 353 11.86 7.73 5.94
C LYS A 353 13.23 7.08 5.93
N ALA A 354 13.48 6.18 4.98
CA ALA A 354 14.81 5.63 4.78
C ALA A 354 15.20 5.71 3.30
N ARG A 355 16.51 5.72 3.01
CA ARG A 355 17.05 5.52 1.66
C ARG A 355 18.23 4.57 1.65
N LEU A 356 18.43 3.88 0.54
CA LEU A 356 19.57 2.99 0.29
C LEU A 356 20.19 3.37 -1.04
N LYS A 357 21.51 3.55 -1.06
CA LYS A 357 22.24 3.80 -2.30
C LYS A 357 22.34 2.51 -3.11
N LYS A 358 22.01 2.54 -4.40
CA LYS A 358 21.88 1.33 -5.24
C LYS A 358 23.22 0.64 -5.54
N ASP A 359 24.34 1.33 -5.41
CA ASP A 359 25.68 0.74 -5.53
C ASP A 359 26.07 -0.16 -4.34
N LEU A 360 25.28 -0.17 -3.26
CA LEU A 360 25.47 -1.01 -2.08
C LEU A 360 24.68 -2.33 -2.12
N ILE A 361 23.93 -2.56 -3.19
CA ILE A 361 22.99 -3.69 -3.40
C ILE A 361 23.64 -4.80 -4.21
#